data_AF-A0A6G3XGI4-F1
#
_entry.id   AF-A0A6G3XGI4-F1
#
_cell.length_a   1.000
_cell.length_b   1.000
_cell.length_c   1.000
_cell.angle_alpha   90.00
_cell.angle_beta   90.00
_cell.angle_gamma   90.00
#
_symmetry.space_group_name_H-M   'P 1'
#
loop_
_entity.id
_entity.type
_entity.pdbx_description
1 polymer ?
#
loop_
_entity_poly.entity_id
_entity_poly.type
_entity_poly.pdbx_seq_one_letter_code
_entity_poly.pdbx_strand_id
1 'polypeptide(L)'
;RTAYYTTGDDAWSHGAMSSFPFAAFMSDQDRTYRAGQRGAEEWYRAAVRPAAARDADGNLMLAAERQGDQIGIQNALWVDGSGDHWTYGGSFGDIGNLVLKRDGEQIGRTAWPYGVFTVPEDDSAYELTQNLQKIATGDPNWRRSTAASTT
;
A
#
# COMPACT_ATOMS: atom_id res chain seq x y z
N ARG A 1 17.12 16.10 6.30
CA ARG A 1 17.38 16.72 4.97
C ARG A 1 16.62 18.05 4.95
N THR A 2 17.21 19.16 4.48
CA THR A 2 16.51 20.47 4.44
C THR A 2 15.76 20.60 3.12
N ALA A 3 14.42 20.66 3.16
CA ALA A 3 13.62 21.03 2.00
C ALA A 3 13.69 22.55 1.78
N TYR A 4 13.86 22.99 0.54
CA TYR A 4 13.86 24.42 0.20
C TYR A 4 12.43 24.91 0.03
N TYR A 5 12.18 26.16 0.42
CA TYR A 5 10.90 26.86 0.25
C TYR A 5 10.35 26.65 -1.17
N THR A 6 9.09 26.23 -1.26
CA THR A 6 8.44 25.93 -2.54
C THR A 6 7.70 27.18 -3.03
N THR A 7 8.12 27.75 -4.16
CA THR A 7 7.44 28.88 -4.82
C THR A 7 6.58 28.39 -5.98
N GLY A 8 5.32 28.81 -6.06
CA GLY A 8 4.41 28.38 -7.14
C GLY A 8 3.77 27.02 -6.84
N ASP A 9 3.53 26.23 -7.88
CA ASP A 9 2.81 24.95 -7.81
C ASP A 9 3.71 23.71 -7.65
N ASP A 10 5.01 23.93 -7.37
CA ASP A 10 5.96 22.83 -7.15
C ASP A 10 5.57 22.03 -5.89
N ALA A 11 5.90 20.74 -5.87
CA ALA A 11 5.73 19.87 -4.70
C ALA A 11 6.93 18.92 -4.55
N TRP A 12 7.15 18.44 -3.34
CA TRP A 12 8.25 17.54 -3.01
C TRP A 12 7.71 16.13 -2.76
N SER A 13 8.21 15.17 -3.55
CA SER A 13 7.98 13.75 -3.28
C SER A 13 9.07 13.20 -2.38
N HIS A 14 8.66 12.58 -1.27
CA HIS A 14 9.57 11.92 -0.34
C HIS A 14 9.46 10.41 -0.46
N GLY A 15 10.60 9.75 -0.32
CA GLY A 15 10.65 8.31 -0.24
C GLY A 15 11.89 7.85 0.51
N ALA A 16 11.75 6.71 1.17
CA ALA A 16 12.82 6.08 1.93
C ALA A 16 12.92 4.60 1.58
N MET A 17 14.14 4.09 1.47
CA MET A 17 14.42 2.66 1.30
C MET A 17 15.11 2.12 2.55
N SER A 18 14.58 1.03 3.10
CA SER A 18 15.14 0.40 4.31
C SER A 18 16.11 -0.76 4.02
N SER A 19 16.02 -1.40 2.85
CA SER A 19 16.88 -2.53 2.48
C SER A 19 17.11 -2.69 0.98
N PHE A 20 18.24 -3.34 0.65
CA PHE A 20 18.66 -3.75 -0.70
C PHE A 20 19.11 -5.23 -0.67
N PRO A 21 18.87 -6.06 -1.70
CA PRO A 21 18.29 -5.74 -3.02
C PRO A 21 16.76 -5.72 -3.05
N PHE A 22 16.12 -6.10 -1.95
CA PHE A 22 14.66 -6.28 -1.88
C PHE A 22 13.85 -4.96 -1.81
N ALA A 23 14.55 -3.83 -1.96
CA ALA A 23 14.02 -2.49 -2.17
C ALA A 23 12.73 -2.23 -1.39
N ALA A 24 12.76 -2.45 -0.07
CA ALA A 24 11.66 -2.06 0.80
C ALA A 24 11.61 -0.54 0.76
N PHE A 25 10.85 0.00 -0.18
CA PHE A 25 10.72 1.40 -0.49
C PHE A 25 9.32 1.84 -0.10
N MET A 26 9.23 2.99 0.55
CA MET A 26 7.97 3.63 0.87
C MET A 26 8.04 5.06 0.34
N SER A 27 6.90 5.55 -0.13
CA SER A 27 6.67 6.93 -0.53
C SER A 27 5.73 7.62 0.46
N ASP A 28 5.81 8.95 0.51
CA ASP A 28 4.84 9.83 1.15
C ASP A 28 3.95 10.49 0.07
N GLN A 29 2.93 11.21 0.49
CA GLN A 29 2.24 12.18 -0.37
C GLN A 29 3.19 13.32 -0.79
N ASP A 30 2.86 13.98 -1.89
CA ASP A 30 3.59 15.17 -2.31
C ASP A 30 3.35 16.32 -1.31
N ARG A 31 4.43 16.96 -0.85
CA ARG A 31 4.37 18.01 0.17
C ARG A 31 4.78 19.38 -0.37
N THR A 32 4.07 20.41 0.06
CA THR A 32 4.42 21.83 -0.16
C THR A 32 4.86 22.47 1.16
N TYR A 33 5.87 23.35 1.11
CA TYR A 33 6.44 23.98 2.31
C TYR A 33 6.41 25.50 2.21
N ARG A 34 5.91 26.14 3.27
CA ARG A 34 5.96 27.60 3.44
C ARG A 34 7.33 28.07 3.93
N ALA A 35 7.67 29.32 3.65
CA ALA A 35 8.93 29.91 4.11
C ALA A 35 9.04 29.81 5.65
N GLY A 36 10.16 29.26 6.14
CA GLY A 36 10.41 29.06 7.57
C GLY A 36 9.72 27.85 8.19
N GLN A 37 8.88 27.11 7.44
CA GLN A 37 8.30 25.85 7.90
C GLN A 37 9.39 24.80 8.11
N ARG A 38 9.29 24.05 9.20
CA ARG A 38 10.15 22.91 9.51
C ARG A 38 9.27 21.72 9.86
N GLY A 39 9.68 20.54 9.40
CA GLY A 39 9.04 19.27 9.71
C GLY A 39 10.09 18.21 10.03
N ALA A 40 9.65 17.15 10.69
CA ALA A 40 10.42 15.94 10.88
C ALA A 40 9.55 14.76 10.44
N GLU A 41 10.18 13.78 9.80
CA GLU A 41 9.54 12.55 9.33
C GLU A 41 10.28 11.36 9.93
N GLU A 42 9.51 10.35 10.31
CA GLU A 42 10.02 9.09 10.81
C GLU A 42 9.45 7.96 9.96
N TRP A 43 10.34 7.20 9.34
CA TRP A 43 9.98 6.17 8.37
C TRP A 43 10.10 4.78 9.01
N TYR A 44 9.22 3.86 8.62
CA TYR A 44 9.22 2.47 9.08
C TYR A 44 8.99 2.28 10.59
N ARG A 45 8.37 3.27 11.25
CA ARG A 45 8.05 3.18 12.69
C ARG A 45 6.82 2.29 12.92
N ALA A 46 6.73 1.70 14.11
CA ALA A 46 5.63 0.82 14.55
C ALA A 46 5.44 -0.43 13.65
N ALA A 47 4.30 -1.13 13.80
CA ALA A 47 4.02 -2.30 12.98
C ALA A 47 3.56 -1.86 11.59
N VAL A 48 4.34 -2.22 10.58
CA VAL A 48 3.98 -2.04 9.17
C VAL A 48 2.86 -3.01 8.82
N ARG A 49 1.82 -2.54 8.12
CA ARG A 49 0.59 -3.32 7.84
C ARG A 49 -0.04 -2.96 6.50
N PRO A 50 -0.87 -3.84 5.90
CA PRO A 50 -1.75 -3.45 4.80
C PRO A 50 -2.74 -2.39 5.26
N ALA A 51 -3.00 -1.39 4.43
CA ALA A 51 -4.06 -0.40 4.62
C ALA A 51 -4.42 0.31 3.31
N ALA A 52 -5.48 1.11 3.32
CA ALA A 52 -5.70 2.08 2.25
C ALA A 52 -4.58 3.13 2.25
N ALA A 53 -4.08 3.47 1.06
CA ALA A 53 -3.18 4.59 0.88
C ALA A 53 -3.93 5.92 0.99
N ARG A 54 -3.21 7.04 0.91
CA ARG A 54 -3.80 8.37 0.91
C ARG A 54 -3.62 9.07 -0.44
N ASP A 55 -4.60 9.89 -0.80
CA ASP A 55 -4.50 10.81 -1.93
C ASP A 55 -3.70 12.07 -1.55
N ALA A 56 -3.56 13.00 -2.50
CA ALA A 56 -2.82 14.26 -2.31
C ALA A 56 -3.45 15.20 -1.25
N ASP A 57 -4.72 15.01 -0.93
CA ASP A 57 -5.44 15.74 0.12
C ASP A 57 -5.38 15.01 1.47
N GLY A 58 -4.71 13.86 1.54
CA GLY A 58 -4.57 13.02 2.72
C GLY A 58 -5.78 12.13 3.00
N ASN A 59 -6.78 12.06 2.10
CA ASN A 59 -7.95 11.21 2.28
C ASN A 59 -7.61 9.75 1.95
N LEU A 60 -8.30 8.81 2.60
CA LEU A 60 -8.13 7.39 2.31
C LEU A 60 -8.64 7.08 0.90
N MET A 61 -7.80 6.43 0.10
CA MET A 61 -8.18 5.89 -1.19
C MET A 61 -8.96 4.59 -1.03
N LEU A 62 -9.77 4.25 -2.04
CA LEU A 62 -10.42 2.94 -2.10
C LEU A 62 -9.36 1.83 -2.22
N ALA A 63 -9.44 0.83 -1.34
CA ALA A 63 -8.60 -0.36 -1.43
C ALA A 63 -9.03 -1.28 -2.59
N ALA A 64 -10.33 -1.28 -2.88
CA ALA A 64 -10.94 -2.03 -3.96
C ALA A 64 -12.16 -1.28 -4.50
N GLU A 65 -12.45 -1.47 -5.78
CA GLU A 65 -13.58 -0.85 -6.48
C GLU A 65 -14.17 -1.85 -7.48
N ARG A 66 -15.49 -1.79 -7.67
CA ARG A 66 -16.19 -2.48 -8.75
C ARG A 66 -16.54 -1.49 -9.86
N GLN A 67 -16.16 -1.80 -11.09
CA GLN A 67 -16.54 -1.07 -12.29
C GLN A 67 -17.11 -2.06 -13.31
N GLY A 68 -18.44 -2.06 -13.46
CA GLY A 68 -19.15 -3.02 -14.31
C GLY A 68 -18.95 -4.48 -13.87
N ASP A 69 -18.44 -5.30 -14.78
CA ASP A 69 -18.11 -6.71 -14.60
C ASP A 69 -16.69 -6.92 -14.02
N GLN A 70 -16.04 -5.89 -13.50
CA GLN A 70 -14.70 -5.98 -12.93
C GLN A 70 -14.65 -5.54 -11.47
N ILE A 71 -13.98 -6.34 -10.63
CA ILE A 71 -13.57 -5.94 -9.28
C ILE A 71 -12.05 -5.82 -9.26
N GLY A 72 -11.56 -4.61 -9.03
CA GLY A 72 -10.14 -4.30 -8.87
C GLY A 72 -9.77 -4.14 -7.40
N ILE A 73 -8.58 -4.62 -7.02
CA ILE A 73 -7.96 -4.38 -5.72
C ILE A 73 -6.52 -3.90 -5.89
N GLN A 74 -6.23 -2.77 -5.24
CA GLN A 74 -4.89 -2.23 -5.08
C GLN A 74 -4.87 -1.37 -3.81
N ASN A 75 -4.63 -1.99 -2.67
CA ASN A 75 -4.34 -1.26 -1.45
C ASN A 75 -2.86 -0.86 -1.37
N ALA A 76 -2.49 -0.08 -0.35
CA ALA A 76 -1.11 -0.04 0.07
C ALA A 76 -0.78 -1.37 0.73
N LEU A 77 0.14 -2.13 0.13
CA LEU A 77 0.57 -3.41 0.68
C LEU A 77 1.16 -3.23 2.08
N TRP A 78 1.89 -2.14 2.27
CA TRP A 78 2.53 -1.79 3.53
C TRP A 78 2.40 -0.30 3.80
N VAL A 79 1.93 0.03 5.01
CA VAL A 79 1.86 1.37 5.58
C VAL A 79 2.50 1.34 6.95
N ASP A 80 3.34 2.32 7.26
CA ASP A 80 4.01 2.38 8.55
C ASP A 80 3.11 3.01 9.63
N GLY A 81 3.64 3.14 10.85
CA GLY A 81 2.90 3.66 11.99
C GLY A 81 2.42 5.10 11.87
N SER A 82 2.96 5.89 10.94
CA SER A 82 2.48 7.26 10.69
C SER A 82 1.13 7.25 9.97
N GLY A 83 0.91 6.26 9.11
CA GLY A 83 -0.22 6.25 8.17
C GLY A 83 -0.01 7.14 6.93
N ASP A 84 1.13 7.81 6.82
CA ASP A 84 1.49 8.74 5.74
C ASP A 84 2.53 8.15 4.79
N HIS A 85 3.24 7.09 5.19
CA HIS A 85 4.22 6.42 4.32
C HIS A 85 3.70 5.06 3.90
N TRP A 86 3.72 4.77 2.60
CA TRP A 86 3.20 3.53 2.05
C TRP A 86 3.97 3.01 0.83
N THR A 87 3.72 1.77 0.44
CA THR A 87 4.19 1.19 -0.83
C THR A 87 3.01 0.75 -1.70
N TYR A 88 3.07 1.11 -2.98
CA TYR A 88 2.17 0.60 -4.02
C TYR A 88 2.85 -0.54 -4.76
N GLY A 89 2.25 -1.73 -4.71
CA GLY A 89 2.72 -2.88 -5.47
C GLY A 89 3.90 -3.59 -4.82
N GLY A 90 4.12 -4.82 -5.30
CA GLY A 90 5.10 -5.69 -4.69
C GLY A 90 6.51 -5.12 -4.84
N SER A 91 7.09 -4.62 -3.76
CA SER A 91 8.53 -4.38 -3.73
C SER A 91 9.22 -5.72 -4.00
N PHE A 92 10.45 -5.70 -4.50
CA PHE A 92 11.22 -6.93 -4.77
C PHE A 92 11.28 -7.76 -3.47
N GLY A 93 10.39 -8.72 -3.25
CA GLY A 93 10.27 -9.44 -1.97
C GLY A 93 8.94 -9.30 -1.21
N ASP A 94 7.97 -8.54 -1.69
CA ASP A 94 6.57 -8.68 -1.28
C ASP A 94 5.91 -9.78 -2.12
N ILE A 95 5.41 -10.81 -1.45
CA ILE A 95 4.78 -12.00 -2.04
C ILE A 95 3.38 -12.18 -1.48
N GLY A 96 2.52 -12.90 -2.19
CA GLY A 96 1.14 -13.06 -1.75
C GLY A 96 0.23 -13.68 -2.77
N ASN A 97 -1.06 -13.60 -2.52
CA ASN A 97 -2.11 -13.99 -3.45
C ASN A 97 -3.42 -13.29 -3.10
N LEU A 98 -4.35 -13.33 -4.05
CA LEU A 98 -5.75 -13.02 -3.83
C LEU A 98 -6.60 -14.26 -4.06
N VAL A 99 -7.66 -14.40 -3.28
CA VAL A 99 -8.72 -15.38 -3.48
C VAL A 99 -10.05 -14.65 -3.45
N LEU A 100 -10.81 -14.74 -4.54
CA LEU A 100 -12.15 -14.16 -4.64
C LEU A 100 -13.20 -15.27 -4.55
N LYS A 101 -14.13 -15.10 -3.63
CA LYS A 101 -15.34 -15.92 -3.53
C LYS A 101 -16.57 -15.11 -3.90
N ARG A 102 -17.56 -15.82 -4.44
CA ARG A 102 -18.92 -15.36 -4.68
C ARG A 102 -19.86 -16.31 -3.96
N ASP A 103 -20.69 -15.80 -3.07
CA ASP A 103 -21.65 -16.57 -2.28
C ASP A 103 -21.02 -17.79 -1.59
N GLY A 104 -19.77 -17.63 -1.13
CA GLY A 104 -18.96 -18.66 -0.46
C GLY A 104 -18.17 -19.59 -1.39
N GLU A 105 -18.43 -19.59 -2.70
CA GLU A 105 -17.69 -20.39 -3.69
C GLU A 105 -16.53 -19.61 -4.30
N GLN A 106 -15.34 -20.20 -4.35
CA GLN A 106 -14.17 -19.55 -4.97
C GLN A 106 -14.35 -19.46 -6.50
N ILE A 107 -14.37 -18.23 -7.02
CA ILE A 107 -14.50 -17.95 -8.45
C ILE A 107 -13.22 -17.41 -9.09
N GLY A 108 -12.23 -17.01 -8.28
CA GLY A 108 -10.99 -16.44 -8.79
C GLY A 108 -9.83 -16.58 -7.82
N ARG A 109 -8.61 -16.61 -8.39
CA ARG A 109 -7.37 -16.45 -7.64
C ARG A 109 -6.28 -15.79 -8.48
N THR A 110 -5.34 -15.12 -7.84
CA THR A 110 -4.12 -14.61 -8.48
C THR A 110 -2.89 -15.01 -7.66
N ALA A 111 -1.72 -15.06 -8.29
CA ALA A 111 -0.44 -15.27 -7.60
C ALA A 111 0.20 -13.95 -7.10
N TRP A 112 -0.55 -12.85 -7.14
CA TRP A 112 -0.12 -11.53 -6.74
C TRP A 112 -1.10 -10.98 -5.69
N PRO A 113 -0.67 -10.18 -4.72
CA PRO A 113 -1.56 -9.63 -3.70
C PRO A 113 -2.42 -8.46 -4.20
N TYR A 114 -2.48 -8.22 -5.50
CA TYR A 114 -3.25 -7.16 -6.15
C TYR A 114 -3.72 -7.66 -7.53
N GLY A 115 -4.66 -6.95 -8.14
CA GLY A 115 -5.12 -7.25 -9.48
C GLY A 115 -6.61 -6.99 -9.69
N VAL A 116 -7.12 -7.56 -10.76
CA VAL A 116 -8.51 -7.40 -11.19
C VAL A 116 -9.11 -8.78 -11.47
N PHE A 117 -10.36 -8.96 -11.08
CA PHE A 117 -11.18 -10.12 -11.41
C PHE A 117 -12.34 -9.70 -12.31
N THR A 118 -12.63 -10.49 -13.33
CA THR A 118 -13.92 -10.43 -14.01
C THR A 118 -14.95 -11.17 -13.16
N VAL A 119 -16.07 -10.52 -12.88
CA VAL A 119 -17.17 -11.03 -12.08
C VAL A 119 -18.49 -10.94 -12.83
N PRO A 120 -19.42 -11.88 -12.62
CA PRO A 120 -20.78 -11.79 -13.16
C PRO A 120 -21.49 -10.47 -12.78
N GLU A 121 -22.38 -9.96 -13.65
CA GLU A 121 -23.11 -8.70 -13.45
C GLU A 121 -24.23 -8.79 -12.40
N ASP A 122 -24.66 -9.99 -12.03
CA ASP A 122 -25.73 -10.20 -11.08
C ASP A 122 -25.36 -9.82 -9.64
N ASP A 123 -26.40 -9.49 -8.87
CA ASP A 123 -26.26 -9.13 -7.46
C ASP A 123 -25.84 -10.36 -6.65
N SER A 124 -24.74 -10.25 -5.90
CA SER A 124 -24.12 -11.37 -5.17
C SER A 124 -23.18 -10.86 -4.09
N ALA A 125 -22.97 -11.68 -3.06
CA ALA A 125 -21.99 -11.37 -2.02
C ALA A 125 -20.59 -11.81 -2.48
N TYR A 126 -19.65 -10.87 -2.53
CA TYR A 126 -18.25 -11.15 -2.82
C TYR A 126 -17.40 -11.03 -1.56
N GLU A 127 -16.54 -12.02 -1.35
CA GLU A 127 -15.53 -12.04 -0.29
C GLU A 127 -14.15 -12.15 -0.94
N LEU A 128 -13.27 -11.20 -0.66
CA LEU A 128 -11.92 -11.17 -1.20
C LEU A 128 -10.92 -11.33 -0.07
N THR A 129 -10.15 -12.43 -0.10
CA THR A 129 -9.05 -12.61 0.83
C THR A 129 -7.73 -12.22 0.17
N GLN A 130 -7.02 -11.26 0.77
CA GLN A 130 -5.65 -10.91 0.45
C GLN A 130 -4.70 -11.58 1.44
N ASN A 131 -3.76 -12.35 0.91
CA ASN A 131 -2.61 -12.83 1.66
C ASN A 131 -1.38 -12.05 1.19
N LEU A 132 -0.67 -11.45 2.14
CA LEU A 132 0.53 -10.67 1.89
C LEU A 132 1.63 -11.09 2.84
N GLN A 133 2.84 -11.20 2.33
CA GLN A 133 4.04 -11.43 3.11
C GLN A 133 5.24 -10.70 2.52
N LYS A 134 6.16 -10.26 3.38
CA LYS A 134 7.50 -9.84 2.97
C LYS A 134 8.52 -10.93 3.25
N ILE A 135 9.37 -11.21 2.25
CA ILE A 135 10.53 -12.09 2.40
C ILE A 135 11.45 -11.52 3.48
N ALA A 136 11.94 -12.38 4.38
CA ALA A 136 12.85 -11.97 5.43
C ALA A 136 14.22 -11.60 4.85
N THR A 137 14.67 -10.38 5.12
CA THR A 137 15.94 -9.82 4.59
C THR A 137 16.97 -9.52 5.68
N GLY A 138 16.61 -9.69 6.95
CA GLY A 138 17.44 -9.25 8.10
C GLY A 138 17.34 -7.75 8.39
N ASP A 139 16.53 -7.00 7.64
CA ASP A 139 16.28 -5.57 7.87
C ASP A 139 15.63 -5.33 9.24
N PRO A 140 16.25 -4.51 10.13
CA PRO A 140 15.73 -4.28 11.47
C PRO A 140 14.36 -3.61 11.50
N ASN A 141 13.95 -2.94 10.43
CA ASN A 141 12.64 -2.32 10.29
C ASN A 141 11.51 -3.36 10.11
N TRP A 142 11.86 -4.59 9.72
CA TRP A 142 10.93 -5.70 9.45
C TRP A 142 11.06 -6.84 10.48
N ARG A 143 11.31 -6.49 11.76
CA ARG A 143 11.42 -7.46 12.87
C ARG A 143 10.07 -7.90 13.46
N ARG A 144 8.97 -7.25 13.09
CA ARG A 144 7.60 -7.60 13.50
C ARG A 144 6.95 -8.47 12.43
N SER A 145 5.70 -8.89 12.64
CA SER A 145 4.97 -9.72 11.67
C SER A 145 5.09 -9.13 10.26
N THR A 146 5.74 -9.88 9.36
CA THR A 146 5.88 -9.52 7.95
C THR A 146 4.83 -10.23 7.10
N ALA A 147 3.82 -10.83 7.71
CA ALA A 147 2.72 -11.50 7.03
C ALA A 147 1.38 -10.98 7.57
N ALA A 148 0.42 -10.83 6.67
CA ALA A 148 -0.94 -10.42 6.94
C ALA A 148 -1.91 -11.20 6.04
N SER A 149 -3.07 -11.52 6.60
CA SER A 149 -4.23 -12.04 5.86
C SER A 149 -5.41 -11.13 6.17
N THR A 150 -6.12 -10.68 5.14
CA THR A 150 -7.24 -9.75 5.25
C THR A 150 -8.39 -10.24 4.38
N THR A 151 -9.60 -10.25 4.92
CA THR A 151 -10.83 -10.69 4.27
C THR A 151 -11.91 -9.63 4.45
#